data_AF-Q0S2A6-F1
#
_entry.id   AF-Q0S2A6-F1
#
_cell.length_a   1.000
_cell.length_b   1.000
_cell.length_c   1.000
_cell.angle_alpha   90.00
_cell.angle_beta   90.00
_cell.angle_gamma   90.00
#
_symmetry.space_group_name_H-M   'P 1'
#
loop_
_entity.id
_entity.type
_entity.pdbx_description
1 polymer ?
#
loop_
_entity_poly.entity_id
_entity_poly.type
_entity_poly.pdbx_seq_one_letter_code
_entity_poly.pdbx_strand_id
1 'polypeptide(L)' 'MSRYERPATFEAWWERHGQQYEAAVIEGGGTPWPLDPEKRAETAKRLGLPDDTNPMTLREALWMRRNRKAA' A
#
# COMPACT_ATOMS: atom_id res chain seq x y z
N MET A 1 9.91 19.74 18.85
CA MET A 1 9.66 18.30 18.64
C MET A 1 8.61 18.18 17.56
N SER A 2 8.99 17.71 16.36
CA SER A 2 8.02 17.54 15.27
C SER A 2 7.06 16.41 15.67
N ARG A 3 5.78 16.74 15.89
CA ARG A 3 4.73 15.72 16.00
C ARG A 3 4.54 15.17 14.59
N TYR A 4 5.11 14.00 14.31
CA TYR A 4 4.80 13.31 13.07
C TYR A 4 3.31 12.99 13.05
N GLU A 5 2.56 13.73 12.25
CA GLU A 5 1.12 13.58 12.12
C GLU A 5 0.86 12.45 11.12
N ARG A 6 0.34 11.31 11.63
CA ARG A 6 -0.05 10.21 10.75
C ARG A 6 -1.16 10.71 9.80
N PRO A 7 -1.09 10.40 8.50
CA PRO A 7 -2.15 10.76 7.58
C PRO A 7 -3.48 10.16 8.04
N ALA A 8 -4.53 10.99 8.13
CA ALA A 8 -5.85 10.56 8.57
C ALA A 8 -6.60 9.73 7.52
N THR A 9 -6.22 9.86 6.24
CA THR A 9 -6.86 9.17 5.11
C THR A 9 -5.84 8.39 4.30
N PHE A 10 -6.33 7.37 3.58
CA PHE A 10 -5.51 6.60 2.64
C PHE A 10 -4.93 7.50 1.54
N GLU A 11 -5.73 8.41 0.99
CA GLU A 11 -5.30 9.35 -0.06
C GLU A 11 -4.13 10.23 0.39
N ALA A 12 -4.22 10.85 1.58
CA ALA A 12 -3.13 11.66 2.13
C ALA A 12 -1.87 10.83 2.39
N TRP A 13 -2.02 9.56 2.78
CA TRP A 13 -0.89 8.65 2.89
C TRP A 13 -0.30 8.27 1.53
N TRP A 14 -1.16 8.03 0.54
CA TRP A 14 -0.76 7.66 -0.81
C TRP A 14 0.07 8.76 -1.47
N GLU A 15 -0.39 10.01 -1.40
CA GLU A 15 0.33 11.18 -1.92
C GLU A 15 1.67 11.41 -1.20
N ARG A 16 1.69 11.30 0.14
CA ARG A 16 2.90 11.59 0.92
C ARG A 16 3.94 10.48 0.91
N HIS A 17 3.51 9.23 0.79
CA HIS A 17 4.38 8.07 1.02
C HIS A 17 4.26 7.01 -0.06
N GLY A 18 3.04 6.65 -0.45
CA GLY A 18 2.80 5.57 -1.39
C GLY A 18 3.41 5.81 -2.77
N GLN A 19 3.21 7.00 -3.33
CA GLN A 19 3.78 7.39 -4.63
C GLN A 19 5.32 7.41 -4.59
N GLN A 20 5.91 7.88 -3.49
CA GLN A 20 7.37 7.94 -3.34
C GLN A 20 8.00 6.55 -3.28
N TYR A 21 7.37 5.61 -2.57
CA TYR A 21 7.80 4.22 -2.56
C TYR A 21 7.81 3.62 -3.97
N GLU A 22 6.74 3.84 -4.75
CA GLU A 22 6.67 3.28 -6.10
C GLU A 22 7.67 3.89 -7.05
N ALA A 23 7.81 5.22 -7.01
CA ALA A 23 8.82 5.92 -7.77
C ALA A 23 10.22 5.38 -7.47
N ALA A 24 10.56 5.19 -6.18
CA ALA A 24 11.87 4.66 -5.78
C ALA A 24 12.09 3.20 -6.24
N VAL A 25 11.07 2.34 -6.17
CA VAL A 25 11.18 0.96 -6.68
C VAL A 25 11.40 0.96 -8.19
N ILE A 26 10.66 1.78 -8.93
CA ILE A 26 10.77 1.89 -10.39
C ILE A 26 12.14 2.48 -10.78
N GLU A 27 12.60 3.53 -10.09
CA GLU A 27 13.92 4.15 -10.31
C GLU A 27 15.06 3.16 -10.06
N GLY A 28 14.92 2.30 -9.07
CA GLY A 28 15.84 1.19 -8.81
C GLY A 28 15.75 0.02 -9.81
N GLY A 29 14.92 0.12 -10.85
CA GLY A 29 14.70 -0.95 -11.85
C GLY A 29 13.83 -2.11 -11.36
N GLY A 30 13.13 -1.95 -10.24
CA GLY A 30 12.25 -2.95 -9.66
C GLY A 30 10.80 -2.83 -10.13
N THR A 31 10.00 -3.85 -9.79
CA THR A 31 8.53 -3.83 -9.96
C THR A 31 7.88 -3.67 -8.58
N PRO A 32 7.06 -2.61 -8.37
CA PRO A 32 6.28 -2.47 -7.14
C PRO A 32 5.44 -3.71 -6.86
N TRP A 33 5.38 -4.15 -5.60
CA TRP A 33 4.63 -5.36 -5.21
C TRP A 33 3.17 -5.42 -5.68
N PRO A 34 2.42 -4.30 -5.82
CA PRO A 34 1.04 -4.36 -6.32
C PRO A 34 0.94 -4.65 -7.82
N LEU A 35 2.02 -4.43 -8.57
CA LEU A 35 2.11 -4.65 -10.01
C LEU A 35 2.72 -6.01 -10.35
N ASP A 36 3.45 -6.60 -9.40
CA ASP A 36 3.94 -7.97 -9.45
C ASP A 36 2.76 -8.95 -9.20
N PRO A 37 2.40 -9.82 -10.15
CA PRO A 37 1.21 -10.66 -10.06
C PRO A 37 1.29 -11.68 -8.93
N GLU A 38 2.47 -12.23 -8.64
CA GLU A 38 2.66 -13.20 -7.57
C GLU A 38 2.50 -12.53 -6.21
N LYS A 39 3.17 -11.40 -6.00
CA LYS A 39 3.06 -10.63 -4.75
C LYS A 39 1.66 -10.06 -4.56
N ARG A 40 0.99 -9.67 -5.63
CA ARG A 40 -0.40 -9.21 -5.60
C ARG A 40 -1.33 -10.31 -5.11
N ALA A 41 -1.26 -11.50 -5.70
CA ALA A 41 -2.08 -12.65 -5.30
C ALA A 41 -1.80 -13.07 -3.85
N GLU A 42 -0.52 -13.14 -3.45
CA GLU A 42 -0.18 -13.42 -2.05
C GLU A 42 -0.78 -12.40 -1.09
N THR A 43 -0.73 -11.12 -1.45
CA THR A 43 -1.25 -10.03 -0.61
C THR A 43 -2.78 -10.06 -0.55
N ALA A 44 -3.45 -10.31 -1.68
CA ALA A 44 -4.90 -10.48 -1.74
C ALA A 44 -5.36 -11.63 -0.83
N LYS A 45 -4.72 -12.80 -0.94
CA LYS A 45 -4.95 -13.95 -0.05
C LYS A 45 -4.77 -13.60 1.43
N ARG A 46 -3.70 -12.88 1.79
CA ARG A 46 -3.43 -12.43 3.19
C ARG A 46 -4.48 -11.46 3.72
N LEU A 47 -5.21 -10.80 2.84
CA LEU A 47 -6.29 -9.87 3.17
C LEU A 47 -7.68 -10.51 3.07
N GLY A 48 -7.78 -11.75 2.58
CA GLY A 48 -9.06 -12.40 2.29
C GLY A 48 -9.80 -11.77 1.11
N LEU A 49 -9.06 -11.16 0.17
CA LEU A 49 -9.60 -10.53 -1.04
C LEU A 49 -9.37 -11.41 -2.27
N PRO A 50 -10.16 -11.26 -3.34
CA PRO A 50 -9.95 -11.95 -4.62
C PRO A 50 -8.56 -11.68 -5.23
N ASP A 51 -7.98 -12.67 -5.91
CA ASP A 51 -6.64 -12.57 -6.50
C ASP A 51 -6.53 -11.53 -7.64
N ASP A 52 -7.65 -11.20 -8.26
CA ASP A 52 -7.79 -10.17 -9.30
C ASP A 52 -8.08 -8.77 -8.75
N THR A 53 -8.07 -8.60 -7.41
CA THR A 53 -8.32 -7.30 -6.78
C THR A 53 -7.38 -6.24 -7.34
N ASN A 54 -7.98 -5.09 -7.69
CA ASN A 54 -7.23 -3.94 -8.21
C ASN A 54 -6.07 -3.58 -7.25
N PRO A 55 -4.87 -3.32 -7.78
CA PRO A 55 -3.71 -2.91 -6.99
C PRO A 55 -4.00 -1.77 -5.99
N MET A 56 -4.81 -0.78 -6.36
CA MET A 56 -5.12 0.35 -5.50
C MET A 56 -5.98 -0.05 -4.30
N THR A 57 -6.99 -0.90 -4.54
CA THR A 57 -7.83 -1.48 -3.48
C THR A 57 -6.99 -2.32 -2.51
N LEU A 58 -5.99 -3.05 -3.00
CA LEU A 58 -5.06 -3.80 -2.13
C LEU A 58 -4.20 -2.88 -1.25
N ARG A 59 -3.70 -1.76 -1.80
CA ARG A 59 -2.95 -0.76 -1.03
C ARG A 59 -3.82 -0.16 0.07
N GLU A 60 -5.05 0.21 -0.25
CA GLU A 60 -6.01 0.75 0.72
C GLU A 60 -6.33 -0.27 1.82
N ALA A 61 -6.60 -1.52 1.46
CA ALA A 61 -6.88 -2.58 2.43
C ALA A 61 -5.70 -2.85 3.39
N LEU A 62 -4.45 -2.84 2.89
CA LEU A 62 -3.27 -2.91 3.73
C LEU A 62 -3.15 -1.71 4.67
N TRP A 63 -3.38 -0.51 4.14
CA TRP A 63 -3.34 0.73 4.93
C TRP A 63 -4.40 0.70 6.03
N MET A 64 -5.64 0.33 5.71
CA MET A 64 -6.74 0.19 6.68
C MET A 64 -6.40 -0.83 7.76
N ARG A 65 -5.88 -2.01 7.39
CA ARG A 65 -5.45 -3.05 8.34
C ARG A 65 -4.35 -2.54 9.28
N ARG A 66 -3.36 -1.79 8.76
CA ARG A 66 -2.27 -1.20 9.56
C ARG A 66 -2.78 -0.14 10.53
N ASN A 67 -3.74 0.69 10.12
CA ASN A 67 -4.27 1.77 10.95
C ASN A 67 -5.35 1.33 11.93
N ARG A 68 -6.13 0.29 11.62
CA ARG A 68 -7.05 -0.34 12.59
C ARG A 68 -6.33 -0.95 13.79
N LYS A 69 -5.09 -1.43 13.62
CA LYS A 69 -4.25 -1.91 14.73
C LYS A 69 -3.74 -0.80 15.66
N ALA A 70 -3.93 0.47 15.28
CA ALA A 70 -3.44 1.63 16.03
C ALA A 70 -4.56 2.41 16.74
N ALA A 71 -5.81 1.95 16.62
CA ALA A 71 -6.96 2.39 17.40
C ALA A 71 -7.23 1.39 18.53
#